data_AF-X1GAU9-F1
#
_entry.id   AF-X1GAU9-F1
#
_cell.length_a   1.000
_cell.length_b   1.000
_cell.length_c   1.000
_cell.angle_alpha   90.00
_cell.angle_beta   90.00
_cell.angle_gamma   90.00
#
_symmetry.space_group_name_H-M   'P 1'
#
loop_
_entity.id
_entity.type
_entity.pdbx_description
1 polymer ?
#
loop_
_entity_poly.entity_id
_entity_poly.type
_entity_poly.pdbx_seq_one_letter_code
_entity_poly.pdbx_strand_id
1 'polypeptide(L)'
;METKTRKITLGTKEWADSNVNCYVGCSNNCRYCYAKKMAIRFNRKTEETWKIMEPNQKYIDKGYRKRQGRVMFPTSHDITKESLDNCLTVLRKLLESGNEILITTKPKFDCIKKICIEFQNFKDQIQFRFTITSLNNDLLKFWELGAPKFEE
;
A
#
# COMPACT_ATOMS: atom_id res chain seq x y z
N MET A 1 -6.80 -26.60 29.36
CA MET A 1 -6.25 -25.55 28.47
C MET A 1 -7.30 -25.29 27.39
N GLU A 2 -8.02 -24.18 27.47
CA GLU A 2 -8.95 -23.80 26.40
C GLU A 2 -8.15 -23.53 25.13
N THR A 3 -8.29 -24.40 24.14
CA THR A 3 -7.88 -24.13 22.78
C THR A 3 -8.66 -22.93 22.28
N LYS A 4 -8.07 -21.73 22.37
CA LYS A 4 -8.60 -20.53 21.71
C LYS A 4 -8.76 -20.86 20.23
N THR A 5 -9.99 -21.06 19.79
CA THR A 5 -10.36 -21.20 18.39
C THR A 5 -9.91 -19.94 17.68
N ARG A 6 -8.79 -20.02 16.95
CA ARG A 6 -8.26 -18.88 16.20
C ARG A 6 -9.30 -18.53 15.13
N LYS A 7 -9.94 -17.36 15.27
CA LYS A 7 -10.89 -16.86 14.28
C LYS A 7 -10.18 -16.78 12.93
N ILE A 8 -10.70 -17.48 11.93
CA ILE A 8 -10.16 -17.43 10.56
C ILE A 8 -10.29 -15.98 10.07
N THR A 9 -9.15 -15.34 9.84
CA THR A 9 -9.07 -13.99 9.26
C THR A 9 -8.98 -14.11 7.74
N LEU A 10 -9.46 -13.09 7.02
CA LEU A 10 -9.49 -13.06 5.56
C LEU A 10 -8.95 -11.72 5.04
N GLY A 11 -8.23 -11.76 3.92
CA GLY A 11 -7.76 -10.58 3.20
C GLY A 11 -6.75 -9.78 4.02
N THR A 12 -6.92 -8.46 4.09
CA THR A 12 -5.97 -7.58 4.82
C THR A 12 -5.84 -7.95 6.31
N LYS A 13 -6.86 -8.58 6.90
CA LYS A 13 -6.87 -8.98 8.32
C LYS A 13 -5.97 -10.19 8.61
N GLU A 14 -5.49 -10.88 7.59
CA GLU A 14 -4.46 -11.91 7.73
C GLU A 14 -3.08 -11.28 7.99
N TRP A 15 -2.90 -10.01 7.61
CA TRP A 15 -1.60 -9.34 7.61
C TRP A 15 -1.50 -8.18 8.60
N ALA A 16 -2.62 -7.50 8.88
CA ALA A 16 -2.67 -6.33 9.74
C ALA A 16 -4.04 -6.13 10.38
N ASP A 17 -4.04 -5.49 11.55
CA ASP A 17 -5.24 -5.20 12.34
C ASP A 17 -6.01 -3.99 11.80
N SER A 18 -5.31 -3.07 11.14
CA SER A 18 -5.92 -1.91 10.48
C SER A 18 -5.16 -1.51 9.22
N ASN A 19 -5.73 -0.59 8.45
CA ASN A 19 -5.09 -0.02 7.27
C ASN A 19 -5.23 1.51 7.22
N VAL A 20 -4.36 2.12 6.40
CA VAL A 20 -4.42 3.52 6.02
C VAL A 20 -4.17 3.63 4.51
N ASN A 21 -4.94 4.50 3.86
CA ASN A 21 -4.81 4.80 2.44
C ASN A 21 -4.91 6.32 2.27
N CYS A 22 -4.03 6.91 1.48
CA CYS A 22 -4.01 8.35 1.22
C CYS A 22 -4.28 8.70 -0.25
N TYR A 23 -4.58 7.73 -1.10
CA TYR A 23 -4.99 7.93 -2.47
C TYR A 23 -6.22 7.08 -2.85
N VAL A 24 -6.94 7.56 -3.86
CA VAL A 24 -7.96 6.80 -4.60
C VAL A 24 -7.45 6.60 -6.02
N GLY A 25 -7.43 5.34 -6.49
CA GLY A 25 -6.80 4.97 -7.75
C GLY A 25 -5.36 4.50 -7.60
N CYS A 26 -4.80 3.92 -8.66
CA CYS A 26 -3.43 3.42 -8.67
C CYS A 26 -2.88 3.39 -10.10
N SER A 27 -1.76 4.10 -10.33
CA SER A 27 -1.12 4.24 -11.64
C SER A 27 -0.55 2.92 -12.19
N ASN A 28 -0.32 1.91 -11.35
CA ASN A 28 0.08 0.57 -11.83
C ASN A 28 -1.00 -0.10 -12.70
N ASN A 29 -2.28 0.28 -12.53
CA ASN A 29 -3.44 -0.15 -13.32
C ASN A 29 -3.50 -1.68 -13.59
N CYS A 30 -3.20 -2.51 -12.60
CA CYS A 30 -3.17 -3.95 -12.78
C CYS A 30 -4.56 -4.50 -13.13
N ARG A 31 -4.64 -5.40 -14.12
CA ARG A 31 -5.92 -5.96 -14.61
C ARG A 31 -6.66 -6.79 -13.56
N TYR A 32 -5.92 -7.48 -12.69
CA TYR A 32 -6.48 -8.35 -11.65
C TYR A 32 -6.75 -7.61 -10.33
N CYS A 33 -6.58 -6.29 -10.29
CA CYS A 33 -6.60 -5.52 -9.04
C CYS A 33 -7.97 -5.56 -8.33
N TYR A 34 -7.98 -6.11 -7.11
CA TYR A 34 -9.17 -6.11 -6.26
C TYR A 34 -9.66 -4.69 -5.94
N ALA A 35 -8.74 -3.77 -5.61
CA ALA A 35 -9.09 -2.39 -5.25
C ALA A 35 -9.76 -1.67 -6.43
N LYS A 36 -9.29 -1.90 -7.66
CA LYS A 36 -9.92 -1.42 -8.89
C LYS A 36 -11.35 -1.92 -9.02
N LYS A 37 -11.55 -3.23 -8.95
CA LYS A 37 -12.87 -3.88 -9.04
C LYS A 37 -13.84 -3.33 -7.98
N MET A 38 -13.37 -3.12 -6.75
CA MET A 38 -14.19 -2.55 -5.68
C MET A 38 -14.51 -1.07 -5.91
N ALA A 39 -13.55 -0.28 -6.36
CA ALA A 39 -13.79 1.14 -6.65
C ALA A 39 -14.84 1.30 -7.75
N ILE A 40 -14.79 0.47 -8.80
CA ILE A 40 -15.79 0.45 -9.88
C ILE A 40 -17.14 -0.03 -9.36
N ARG A 41 -17.18 -1.16 -8.64
CA ARG A 41 -18.43 -1.71 -8.06
C ARG A 41 -19.19 -0.70 -7.21
N PHE A 42 -18.48 0.17 -6.49
CA PHE A 42 -19.06 1.18 -5.61
C PHE A 42 -19.08 2.59 -6.22
N ASN A 43 -18.96 2.70 -7.56
CA ASN A 43 -19.05 3.97 -8.31
C ASN A 43 -18.08 5.06 -7.82
N ARG A 44 -16.88 4.68 -7.38
CA ARG A 44 -15.81 5.60 -6.94
C ARG A 44 -14.82 5.94 -8.04
N LYS A 45 -14.68 5.04 -9.02
CA LYS A 45 -13.81 5.16 -10.21
C LYS A 45 -14.45 4.38 -11.36
N THR A 46 -13.94 4.60 -12.58
CA THR A 46 -14.22 3.80 -13.78
C THR A 46 -12.96 3.02 -14.19
N GLU A 47 -13.08 2.15 -15.19
CA GLU A 47 -11.94 1.44 -15.79
C GLU A 47 -10.86 2.41 -16.29
N GLU A 48 -11.28 3.52 -16.89
CA GLU A 48 -10.44 4.53 -17.53
C GLU A 48 -9.78 5.46 -16.50
N THR A 49 -10.52 5.80 -15.44
CA THR A 49 -10.09 6.77 -14.42
C THR A 49 -9.35 6.13 -13.25
N TRP A 50 -9.35 4.80 -13.12
CA TRP A 50 -8.66 4.09 -12.04
C TRP A 50 -7.15 4.40 -11.96
N LYS A 51 -6.50 4.52 -13.13
CA LYS A 51 -5.06 4.80 -13.22
C LYS A 51 -4.69 6.21 -12.75
N ILE A 52 -5.65 7.12 -12.66
CA ILE A 52 -5.45 8.50 -12.23
C ILE A 52 -5.50 8.50 -10.69
N MET A 53 -4.36 8.80 -10.07
CA MET A 53 -4.23 8.80 -8.62
C MET A 53 -4.74 10.13 -8.05
N GLU A 54 -5.80 10.08 -7.25
CA GLU A 54 -6.36 11.26 -6.59
C GLU A 54 -5.94 11.26 -5.12
N PRO A 55 -5.21 12.28 -4.64
CA PRO A 55 -4.82 12.38 -3.24
C PRO A 55 -6.07 12.56 -2.38
N ASN A 56 -6.14 11.82 -1.29
CA ASN A 56 -7.18 11.96 -0.29
C ASN A 56 -6.71 12.90 0.81
N GLN A 57 -6.92 14.20 0.60
CA GLN A 57 -6.42 15.26 1.47
C GLN A 57 -6.81 15.06 2.94
N LYS A 58 -8.04 14.55 3.20
CA LYS A 58 -8.50 14.21 4.54
C LYS A 58 -7.56 13.23 5.27
N TYR A 59 -7.03 12.22 4.59
CA TYR A 59 -6.10 11.26 5.21
C TYR A 59 -4.66 11.75 5.22
N ILE A 60 -4.29 12.62 4.29
CA ILE A 60 -2.97 13.27 4.26
C ILE A 60 -2.84 14.23 5.43
N ASP A 61 -3.84 15.09 5.67
CA ASP A 61 -3.81 16.10 6.73
C ASP A 61 -4.03 15.52 8.13
N LYS A 62 -4.80 14.44 8.22
CA LYS A 62 -5.17 13.78 9.47
C LYS A 62 -3.94 13.49 10.35
N GLY A 63 -4.04 13.87 11.62
CA GLY A 63 -3.17 13.37 12.67
C GLY A 63 -3.50 11.91 13.01
N TYR A 64 -2.46 11.10 13.21
CA TYR A 64 -2.60 9.70 13.61
C TYR A 64 -2.24 9.55 15.09
N ARG A 65 -2.83 8.54 15.73
CA ARG A 65 -2.45 8.09 17.07
C ARG A 65 -1.92 6.67 16.96
N LYS A 66 -1.25 6.18 18.00
CA LYS A 66 -0.89 4.76 18.10
C LYS A 66 -2.16 3.91 18.00
N ARG A 67 -2.18 2.95 17.09
CA ARG A 67 -3.25 1.96 16.93
C ARG A 67 -2.84 0.67 17.64
N GLN A 68 -3.83 -0.12 18.02
CA GLN A 68 -3.58 -1.48 18.48
C GLN A 68 -3.18 -2.35 17.29
N GLY A 69 -2.07 -3.06 17.44
CA GLY A 69 -1.57 -3.96 16.42
C GLY A 69 -0.95 -3.26 15.21
N ARG A 70 -0.88 -4.00 14.10
CA ARG A 70 -0.14 -3.61 12.90
C ARG A 70 -1.02 -2.81 11.94
N VAL A 71 -0.42 -1.81 11.28
CA VAL A 71 -1.09 -0.97 10.28
C VAL A 71 -0.52 -1.28 8.90
N MET A 72 -1.36 -1.77 7.98
CA MET A 72 -0.97 -1.97 6.58
C MET A 72 -1.10 -0.66 5.80
N PHE A 73 -0.08 -0.34 5.01
CA PHE A 73 -0.04 0.86 4.19
C PHE A 73 0.68 0.62 2.85
N PRO A 74 0.12 1.05 1.71
CA PRO A 74 -1.32 1.17 1.44
C PRO A 74 -1.98 -0.20 1.20
N THR A 75 -3.31 -0.23 1.09
CA THR A 75 -4.10 -1.42 0.72
C THR A 75 -4.96 -1.22 -0.54
N SER A 76 -5.20 0.01 -0.97
CA SER A 76 -6.05 0.33 -2.13
C SER A 76 -5.35 1.11 -3.24
N HIS A 77 -4.09 1.50 -3.04
CA HIS A 77 -3.24 2.14 -4.01
C HIS A 77 -1.82 1.59 -3.87
N ASP A 78 -0.87 2.17 -4.60
CA ASP A 78 0.56 1.85 -4.44
C ASP A 78 1.37 3.12 -4.16
N ILE A 79 2.62 2.96 -3.73
CA ILE A 79 3.60 4.02 -3.57
C ILE A 79 4.37 4.13 -4.90
N THR A 80 4.14 5.21 -5.62
CA THR A 80 4.77 5.51 -6.90
C THR A 80 5.38 6.90 -6.85
N LYS A 81 6.11 7.30 -7.89
CA LYS A 81 6.72 8.64 -7.95
C LYS A 81 5.69 9.76 -7.74
N GLU A 82 4.48 9.61 -8.27
CA GLU A 82 3.38 10.59 -8.12
C GLU A 82 2.81 10.64 -6.70
N SER A 83 2.79 9.50 -6.00
CA SER A 83 2.20 9.41 -4.65
C SER A 83 3.21 9.52 -3.51
N LEU A 84 4.51 9.52 -3.82
CA LEU A 84 5.59 9.35 -2.86
C LEU A 84 5.56 10.39 -1.74
N ASP A 85 5.52 11.68 -2.05
CA ASP A 85 5.63 12.74 -1.04
C ASP A 85 4.47 12.72 -0.03
N ASN A 86 3.25 12.51 -0.52
CA ASN A 86 2.06 12.35 0.32
C ASN A 86 2.11 11.03 1.12
N CYS A 87 2.65 9.95 0.54
CA CYS A 87 2.87 8.71 1.26
C CYS A 87 3.91 8.87 2.38
N LEU A 88 5.03 9.54 2.13
CA LEU A 88 6.05 9.86 3.13
C LEU A 88 5.45 10.70 4.26
N THR A 89 4.62 11.70 3.94
CA THR A 89 3.92 12.51 4.95
C THR A 89 3.05 11.66 5.88
N VAL A 90 2.28 10.72 5.33
CA VAL A 90 1.40 9.85 6.11
C VAL A 90 2.19 8.81 6.91
N LEU A 91 3.22 8.20 6.30
CA LEU A 91 4.12 7.26 6.95
C LEU A 91 4.82 7.91 8.14
N ARG A 92 5.35 9.12 7.99
CA ARG A 92 5.98 9.91 9.06
C ARG A 92 5.04 10.06 10.25
N LYS A 93 3.82 10.56 10.02
CA LYS A 93 2.81 10.75 11.08
C LYS A 93 2.46 9.44 11.80
N LEU A 94 2.38 8.33 11.05
CA LEU A 94 2.11 7.00 11.62
C LEU A 94 3.27 6.48 12.48
N LEU A 95 4.50 6.59 11.98
CA LEU A 95 5.72 6.12 12.64
C LEU A 95 6.07 6.95 13.88
N GLU A 96 5.95 8.27 13.81
CA GLU A 96 6.15 9.18 14.95
C GLU A 96 5.12 8.93 16.05
N SER A 97 3.93 8.42 15.70
CA SER A 97 2.91 7.97 16.66
C SER A 97 3.20 6.59 17.26
N GLY A 98 4.31 5.94 16.89
CA GLY A 98 4.72 4.63 17.41
C GLY A 98 3.91 3.44 16.88
N ASN A 99 3.42 3.51 15.64
CA ASN A 99 2.71 2.41 14.99
C ASN A 99 3.69 1.45 14.29
N GLU A 100 3.44 0.15 14.39
CA GLU A 100 4.10 -0.84 13.53
C GLU A 100 3.45 -0.85 12.14
N ILE A 101 4.24 -0.63 11.10
CA ILE A 101 3.78 -0.45 9.72
C ILE A 101 4.21 -1.64 8.85
N LEU A 102 3.22 -2.21 8.17
CA LEU A 102 3.44 -3.14 7.07
C LEU A 102 3.29 -2.39 5.75
N ILE A 103 4.41 -2.08 5.10
CA ILE A 103 4.44 -1.44 3.80
C ILE A 103 4.27 -2.49 2.71
N THR A 104 3.20 -2.39 1.92
CA THR A 104 2.97 -3.32 0.79
C THR A 104 2.94 -2.57 -0.53
N THR A 105 3.79 -2.98 -1.47
CA THR A 105 4.02 -2.24 -2.71
C THR A 105 4.54 -3.15 -3.82
N LYS A 106 4.39 -2.70 -5.07
CA LYS A 106 5.23 -3.15 -6.18
C LYS A 106 6.46 -2.24 -6.24
N PRO A 107 7.61 -2.71 -5.74
CA PRO A 107 8.71 -1.84 -5.30
C PRO A 107 9.34 -1.10 -6.48
N LYS A 108 9.12 0.21 -6.54
CA LYS A 108 9.93 1.08 -7.40
C LYS A 108 11.20 1.45 -6.66
N PHE A 109 12.38 1.14 -7.20
CA PHE A 109 13.66 1.23 -6.49
C PHE A 109 13.86 2.60 -5.83
N ASP A 110 13.64 3.69 -6.60
CA ASP A 110 13.80 5.05 -6.09
C ASP A 110 12.84 5.38 -4.94
N CYS A 111 11.60 4.88 -4.99
CA CYS A 111 10.62 5.07 -3.93
C CYS A 111 11.06 4.32 -2.66
N ILE A 112 11.49 3.06 -2.79
CA ILE A 112 11.96 2.25 -1.65
C ILE A 112 13.21 2.88 -1.04
N LYS A 113 14.19 3.26 -1.86
CA LYS A 113 15.42 3.91 -1.41
C LYS A 113 15.10 5.19 -0.62
N LYS A 114 14.18 6.02 -1.11
CA LYS A 114 13.76 7.23 -0.42
C LYS A 114 13.09 6.93 0.92
N ILE A 115 12.19 5.93 0.99
CA ILE A 115 11.55 5.49 2.24
C ILE A 115 12.60 5.01 3.26
N CYS A 116 13.56 4.18 2.82
CA CYS A 116 14.62 3.66 3.69
C CYS A 116 15.50 4.77 4.28
N ILE A 117 15.88 5.77 3.46
CA ILE A 117 16.67 6.93 3.91
C ILE A 117 15.85 7.77 4.89
N GLU A 118 14.61 8.12 4.52
CA GLU A 118 13.74 9.01 5.29
C GLU A 118 13.40 8.44 6.68
N PHE A 119 13.20 7.12 6.75
CA PHE A 119 12.72 6.44 7.96
C PHE A 119 13.74 5.47 8.55
N GLN A 120 15.04 5.68 8.32
CA GLN A 120 16.11 4.83 8.86
C GLN A 120 16.01 4.67 10.39
N ASN A 121 15.65 5.75 11.10
CA ASN A 121 15.48 5.75 12.56
C ASN A 121 14.22 5.00 13.04
N PHE A 122 13.32 4.64 12.12
CA PHE A 122 12.10 3.89 12.40
C PHE A 122 12.13 2.47 11.81
N LYS A 123 13.30 1.98 11.38
CA LYS A 123 13.44 0.69 10.69
C LYS A 123 12.77 -0.48 11.43
N ASP A 124 12.84 -0.51 12.76
CA ASP A 124 12.30 -1.60 13.58
C ASP A 124 10.77 -1.57 13.65
N GLN A 125 10.14 -0.46 13.24
CA GLN A 125 8.69 -0.32 13.12
C GLN A 125 8.18 -0.67 11.71
N ILE A 126 9.07 -0.89 10.73
CA ILE A 126 8.68 -1.06 9.31
C ILE A 126 8.98 -2.48 8.86
N GLN A 127 7.96 -3.15 8.34
CA GLN A 127 8.12 -4.36 7.54
C GLN A 127 7.71 -4.08 6.09
N PHE A 128 8.57 -4.42 5.13
CA PHE A 128 8.20 -4.41 3.71
C PHE A 128 7.61 -5.75 3.27
N ARG A 129 6.65 -5.68 2.34
CA ARG A 129 6.19 -6.80 1.52
C ARG A 129 6.07 -6.38 0.08
N PHE A 130 6.90 -6.99 -0.75
CA PHE A 130 6.89 -6.73 -2.18
C PHE A 130 6.01 -7.73 -2.90
N THR A 131 5.19 -7.21 -3.81
CA THR A 131 4.37 -8.05 -4.67
C THR A 131 5.18 -8.41 -5.90
N ILE A 132 5.49 -9.70 -6.05
CA ILE A 132 6.16 -10.27 -7.23
C ILE A 132 5.18 -11.25 -7.87
N THR A 133 4.64 -10.90 -9.03
CA THR A 133 3.60 -11.72 -9.70
C THR A 133 4.19 -12.71 -10.70
N SER A 134 5.30 -12.35 -11.35
CA SER A 134 5.96 -13.22 -12.32
C SER A 134 7.43 -12.84 -12.45
N LEU A 135 8.24 -13.80 -12.88
CA LEU A 135 9.61 -13.57 -13.36
C LEU A 135 9.64 -13.17 -14.85
N ASN A 136 8.50 -13.26 -15.55
CA ASN A 136 8.40 -12.96 -16.98
C ASN A 136 7.81 -11.55 -17.19
N ASN A 137 8.65 -10.65 -17.73
CA ASN A 137 8.27 -9.27 -18.00
C ASN A 137 7.16 -9.09 -19.03
N ASP A 138 6.95 -10.02 -19.96
CA ASP A 138 5.83 -9.96 -20.91
C ASP A 138 4.50 -10.22 -20.20
N LEU A 139 4.48 -11.17 -19.25
CA LEU A 139 3.31 -11.39 -18.39
C LEU A 139 3.06 -10.18 -17.48
N LEU A 140 4.11 -9.61 -16.89
CA LEU A 140 3.99 -8.40 -16.07
C LEU A 140 3.45 -7.23 -16.89
N LYS A 141 3.96 -7.01 -18.11
CA LYS A 141 3.46 -5.95 -19.01
C LYS A 141 1.98 -6.13 -19.34
N PHE A 142 1.52 -7.36 -19.49
CA PHE A 142 0.10 -7.64 -19.73
C PHE A 142 -0.76 -7.39 -18.49
N TRP A 143 -0.37 -7.92 -17.33
CA TRP A 143 -1.19 -7.90 -16.11
C TRP A 143 -1.03 -6.62 -15.26
N GLU A 144 0.12 -5.96 -15.34
CA GLU A 144 0.60 -4.93 -14.40
C GLU A 144 1.26 -3.75 -15.14
N LEU A 145 0.52 -3.15 -16.08
CA LEU A 145 0.99 -2.16 -17.05
C LEU A 145 1.93 -1.06 -16.52
N GLY A 146 1.71 -0.53 -15.31
CA GLY A 146 2.53 0.53 -14.71
C GLY A 146 3.44 0.07 -13.56
N ALA A 147 3.50 -1.24 -13.30
CA ALA A 147 4.36 -1.82 -12.28
C ALA A 147 5.84 -1.89 -12.71
N PRO A 148 6.77 -1.99 -11.75
CA PRO A 148 8.15 -2.38 -12.00
C PRO A 148 8.26 -3.69 -12.78
N LYS A 149 9.40 -3.86 -13.46
CA LYS A 149 9.81 -5.15 -14.02
C LYS A 149 10.30 -6.07 -12.91
N PHE A 150 10.53 -7.33 -13.23
CA PHE A 150 11.06 -8.28 -12.25
C PHE A 150 12.47 -7.93 -11.76
N GLU A 151 13.33 -7.38 -12.62
CA GLU A 151 14.73 -7.10 -12.31
C GLU A 151 14.97 -5.83 -11.47
N GLU A 152 13.93 -5.02 -11.27
CA GLU A 152 14.00 -3.81 -10.43
C GLU A 152 13.94 -4.16 -8.93
#